data_AF-A0A7X4GI37-F1
#
_entry.id   AF-A0A7X4GI37-F1
#
_cell.length_a   1.000
_cell.length_b   1.000
_cell.length_c   1.000
_cell.angle_alpha   90.00
_cell.angle_beta   90.00
_cell.angle_gamma   90.00
#
_symmetry.space_group_name_H-M   'P 1'
#
loop_
_entity.id
_entity.type
_entity.pdbx_description
1 polymer ?
#
loop_
_entity_poly.entity_id
_entity_poly.type
_entity_poly.pdbx_seq_one_letter_code
_entity_poly.pdbx_strand_id
1 'polypeptide(L)' 'MLYYRVRMFGEAKGPWRPLKRQAEHDALELGLGDYDEWGNFFVSVPGEIEEVHERFVRKCA' A
#
# COMPACT_ATOMS: atom_id res chain seq x y z
N MET A 1 15.36 0.58 5.67
CA MET A 1 14.30 1.25 4.88
C MET A 1 13.14 0.30 4.72
N LEU A 2 11.94 0.81 4.98
CA LEU A 2 10.68 0.11 4.76
C LEU A 2 10.13 0.53 3.40
N TYR A 3 9.58 -0.42 2.67
CA TYR A 3 8.85 -0.20 1.44
C TYR A 3 7.40 -0.66 1.65
N TYR A 4 6.50 0.10 1.07
CA TYR A 4 5.06 -0.07 1.17
C TYR A 4 4.52 -0.27 -0.23
N ARG A 5 3.63 -1.24 -0.41
CA ARG A 5 2.95 -1.48 -1.68
C ARG A 5 1.52 -1.87 -1.43
N VAL A 6 0.62 -1.34 -2.24
CA VAL A 6 -0.79 -1.73 -2.21
C VAL A 6 -0.94 -3.06 -2.95
N ARG A 7 -1.60 -4.03 -2.30
CA ARG A 7 -2.10 -5.24 -2.95
C ARG A 7 -3.62 -5.23 -2.91
N MET A 8 -4.23 -5.82 -3.93
CA MET A 8 -5.66 -6.04 -4.03
C MET A 8 -5.85 -7.47 -4.53
N PHE A 9 -6.65 -8.28 -3.84
CA PHE A 9 -6.88 -9.68 -4.23
C PHE A 9 -5.58 -10.52 -4.36
N GLY A 10 -4.52 -10.19 -3.62
CA GLY A 10 -3.20 -10.82 -3.76
C GLY A 10 -2.41 -10.36 -4.99
N GLU A 11 -2.97 -9.49 -5.83
CA GLU A 11 -2.27 -8.83 -6.92
C GLU A 11 -1.75 -7.47 -6.48
N ALA A 12 -0.51 -7.20 -6.84
CA ALA A 12 0.17 -6.04 -6.31
C ALA A 12 -0.03 -4.83 -7.22
N LYS A 13 -0.89 -3.91 -6.78
CA LYS A 13 -1.43 -2.76 -7.54
C LYS A 13 -0.50 -1.54 -7.44
N GLY A 14 0.60 -1.59 -8.19
CA GLY A 14 1.51 -0.45 -8.34
C GLY A 14 2.94 -0.76 -7.89
N PRO A 15 3.86 0.21 -7.97
CA PRO A 15 5.26 0.03 -7.58
C PRO A 15 5.47 0.08 -6.06
N TRP A 16 6.62 -0.42 -5.59
CA TRP A 16 7.04 -0.25 -4.20
C TRP A 16 7.32 1.22 -3.90
N ARG A 17 6.65 1.77 -2.88
CA ARG A 17 6.85 3.14 -2.41
C ARG A 17 7.72 3.14 -1.16
N PRO A 18 8.68 4.06 -1.01
CA PRO A 18 9.49 4.18 0.20
C PRO A 18 8.73 4.83 1.37
N LEU A 19 7.56 5.42 1.12
CA LEU A 19 6.74 6.13 2.10
C LEU A 19 5.36 5.50 2.19
N LYS A 20 4.92 5.18 3.41
CA LYS A 20 3.58 4.65 3.68
C LYS A 20 2.50 5.56 3.08
N ARG A 21 2.64 6.87 3.26
CA ARG A 21 1.74 7.89 2.72
C ARG A 21 1.51 7.84 1.21
N GLN A 22 2.52 7.40 0.45
CA GLN A 22 2.36 7.21 -1.00
C GLN A 22 1.59 5.94 -1.32
N ALA A 23 1.80 4.86 -0.58
CA ALA A 23 0.99 3.65 -0.71
C ALA A 23 -0.46 3.90 -0.26
N GLU A 24 -0.67 4.71 0.77
CA GLU A 24 -2.02 5.15 1.20
C GLU A 24 -2.70 5.97 0.10
N HIS A 25 -1.97 6.89 -0.56
CA HIS A 25 -2.49 7.67 -1.70
C HIS A 25 -2.82 6.78 -2.91
N ASP A 26 -1.94 5.85 -3.28
CA ASP A 26 -2.21 4.86 -4.34
C ASP A 26 -3.47 4.04 -3.98
N ALA A 27 -3.65 3.64 -2.72
CA ALA A 27 -4.85 2.93 -2.28
C ALA A 27 -6.12 3.79 -2.36
N LEU A 28 -6.06 5.09 -2.03
CA LEU A 28 -7.18 6.03 -2.18
C LEU A 28 -7.55 6.24 -3.65
N GLU A 29 -6.56 6.48 -4.51
CA GLU A 29 -6.78 6.68 -5.95
C GLU A 29 -7.36 5.44 -6.63
N LEU A 30 -7.02 4.25 -6.14
CA LEU A 30 -7.56 2.99 -6.61
C LEU A 30 -8.95 2.65 -5.99
N GLY A 31 -9.46 3.47 -5.07
CA GLY A 31 -10.71 3.21 -4.34
C GLY A 31 -10.62 2.03 -3.38
N LEU A 32 -9.41 1.71 -2.92
CA LEU A 32 -9.08 0.60 -2.01
C LEU A 32 -8.91 1.04 -0.57
N GLY A 33 -8.82 2.33 -0.31
CA GLY A 33 -8.80 2.86 1.05
C GLY A 33 -9.61 4.13 1.13
N ASP A 34 -10.01 4.45 2.35
CA ASP A 34 -10.69 5.69 2.68
C ASP A 34 -10.17 6.20 4.02
N TYR A 35 -10.55 7.42 4.38
CA TYR A 35 -10.21 8.00 5.67
C TYR A 35 -11.45 7.94 6.56
N ASP A 36 -11.28 7.37 7.74
CA ASP A 36 -12.30 7.45 8.77
C ASP A 36 -12.50 8.89 9.26
N GLU A 37 -13.59 9.15 9.98
CA GLU A 37 -13.94 10.48 10.51
C GLU A 37 -12.88 11.06 11.48
N TRP A 38 -11.96 10.22 11.94
CA TRP A 38 -10.80 10.59 12.78
C TRP A 38 -9.51 10.86 11.99
N GLY A 39 -9.55 10.81 10.66
CA GLY A 39 -8.38 10.96 9.79
C GLY A 39 -7.46 9.73 9.79
N ASN A 40 -7.93 8.59 10.32
CA ASN A 40 -7.21 7.34 10.24
C ASN A 40 -7.47 6.71 8.88
N PHE A 41 -6.39 6.40 8.16
CA PHE A 41 -6.49 5.71 6.89
C PHE A 41 -6.82 4.23 7.13
N PHE A 42 -7.87 3.73 6.49
CA PHE A 42 -8.19 2.32 6.47
C PHE A 42 -8.24 1.81 5.03
N VAL A 43 -7.79 0.58 4.84
CA VAL A 43 -7.95 -0.12 3.56
C VAL A 43 -9.23 -0.93 3.60
N SER A 44 -10.08 -0.73 2.60
CA SER A 44 -11.26 -1.56 2.37
C SER A 44 -10.85 -2.90 1.77
N VAL A 45 -11.35 -3.97 2.38
CA VAL A 45 -11.19 -5.35 1.90
C VAL A 45 -11.80 -5.43 0.49
N PRO A 46 -11.08 -5.94 -0.52
CA PRO A 46 -9.93 -6.85 -0.45
C PRO A 46 -8.57 -6.21 -0.74
N GLY A 47 -8.41 -4.92 -0.45
CA GLY A 47 -7.09 -4.29 -0.42
C GLY A 47 -6.29 -4.68 0.82
N GLU A 48 -4.95 -4.65 0.73
CA GLU A 48 -4.03 -4.65 1.86
C GLU A 48 -2.81 -3.77 1.54
N ILE A 49 -2.25 -3.08 2.54
CA ILE A 49 -0.92 -2.45 2.41
C ILE A 49 0.10 -3.45 2.92
N GLU A 50 0.92 -3.96 2.02
CA GLU A 50 2.05 -4.77 2.41
C GLU A 50 3.23 -3.87 2.79
N GLU A 51 3.71 -4.03 4.02
CA GLU A 51 4.95 -3.42 4.50
C GLU A 51 6.07 -4.45 4.48
N VAL A 52 7.16 -4.14 3.77
CA VAL A 52 8.34 -5.00 3.72
C VAL A 52 9.60 -4.20 4.00
N HIS A 53 10.56 -4.84 4.65
CA HIS A 53 11.90 -4.29 4.77
C HIS A 53 12.59 -4.32 3.41
N GLU A 54 13.44 -3.32 3.12
CA GLU A 54 14.24 -3.22 1.88
C GLU A 54 14.98 -4.52 1.52
N ARG A 55 15.39 -5.30 2.53
CA ARG A 55 16.08 -6.59 2.37
C ARG A 55 15.21 -7.67 1.71
N PHE A 56 13.88 -7.51 1.78
CA PHE A 56 12.89 -8.43 1.23
C PHE A 56 12.22 -7.89 -0.04
N VAL A 57 12.46 -6.62 -0.41
CA VAL A 57 12.07 -6.11 -1.73
C VAL A 57 12.94 -6.80 -2.76
N ARG A 58 12.47 -7.93 -3.29
CA ARG A 58 12.94 -8.44 -4.58
C ARG A 58 12.60 -7.37 -5.61
N LYS A 59 13.57 -6.50 -5.90
CA LYS A 59 13.59 -5.82 -7.20
C LYS A 59 13.51 -6.94 -8.23
N CYS A 60 12.37 -7.09 -8.90
CA CYS A 60 12.39 -7.77 -10.18
C CYS A 60 13.36 -6.95 -11.03
N ALA A 61 14.55 -7.53 -11.24
CA ALA A 61 15.56 -7.03 -12.14
C ALA A 61 15.13 -7.31 -13.58
#